data_AF-A0A161HGG4-F1
#
_entry.id   AF-A0A161HGG4-F1
#
_cell.length_a   1.000
_cell.length_b   1.000
_cell.length_c   1.000
_cell.angle_alpha   90.00
_cell.angle_beta   90.00
_cell.angle_gamma   90.00
#
_symmetry.space_group_name_H-M   'P 1'
#
loop_
_entity.id
_entity.type
_entity.pdbx_description
1 polymer ?
#
loop_
_entity_poly.entity_id
_entity_poly.type
_entity_poly.pdbx_seq_one_letter_code
_entity_poly.pdbx_strand_id
1 'polypeptide(L)'
;MLALLAGRSCRALSREGMPGRHTLGRWMHRWRERFHLHAFALCQHDPGWGRYPGMATLWPAVLACMPLSAAMILVQHVGIAIP
;
A
#
# COMPACT_ATOMS: atom_id res chain seq x y z
N MET A 1 -2.78 -3.32 8.43
CA MET A 1 -2.14 -3.01 7.13
C MET A 1 -2.83 -1.86 6.41
N LEU A 2 -4.16 -1.90 6.23
CA LEU A 2 -4.96 -0.82 5.60
C LEU A 2 -4.66 0.57 6.19
N ALA A 3 -4.55 0.65 7.52
CA ALA A 3 -4.20 1.89 8.20
C ALA A 3 -2.75 2.37 7.97
N LEU A 4 -1.78 1.47 7.73
CA LEU A 4 -0.41 1.86 7.33
C LEU A 4 -0.40 2.47 5.92
N LEU A 5 -1.16 1.86 5.01
CA LEU A 5 -1.28 2.31 3.62
C LEU A 5 -2.05 3.64 3.52
N ALA A 6 -3.01 3.85 4.42
CA ALA A 6 -3.69 5.14 4.60
C ALA A 6 -2.80 6.22 5.28
N GLY A 7 -1.52 5.93 5.55
CA GLY A 7 -0.57 6.90 6.09
C GLY A 7 -0.47 6.96 7.61
N ARG A 8 -1.16 6.09 8.37
CA ARG A 8 -0.97 6.04 9.83
C ARG A 8 0.39 5.44 10.18
N SER A 9 1.03 5.98 11.21
CA SER A 9 2.35 5.54 11.64
C SER A 9 2.32 4.16 12.31
N CYS A 10 3.42 3.39 12.18
CA CYS A 10 3.59 2.12 12.91
C CYS A 10 3.45 2.30 14.43
N ARG A 11 3.81 3.47 14.97
CA ARG A 11 3.66 3.82 16.39
C ARG A 11 2.19 3.91 16.80
N ALA A 12 1.34 4.50 15.96
CA ALA A 12 -0.09 4.60 16.24
C ALA A 12 -0.73 3.21 16.27
N LEU A 13 -0.44 2.37 15.27
CA LEU A 13 -1.05 1.04 15.16
C LEU A 13 -0.60 0.09 16.26
N SER A 14 0.69 0.10 16.61
CA SER A 14 1.20 -0.74 17.71
C SER A 14 0.55 -0.40 19.07
N ARG A 15 -0.06 0.78 19.24
CA ARG A 15 -0.81 1.13 20.46
C ARG A 15 -2.27 0.67 20.43
N GLU A 16 -2.78 0.29 19.26
CA GLU A 16 -4.17 -0.16 19.02
C GLU A 16 -4.29 -1.70 19.03
N GLY A 17 -3.32 -2.42 19.62
CA GLY A 17 -3.33 -3.90 19.67
C GLY A 17 -2.93 -4.58 18.36
N MET A 18 -2.44 -3.85 17.36
CA MET A 18 -1.82 -4.44 16.16
C MET A 18 -0.45 -5.07 16.46
N PRO A 19 0.09 -5.91 15.54
CA PRO A 19 1.42 -6.49 15.67
C PRO A 19 2.47 -5.45 16.05
N GLY A 20 3.48 -5.86 16.82
CA GLY A 20 4.52 -4.96 17.31
C GLY A 20 5.21 -4.17 16.19
N ARG A 21 5.79 -3.01 16.52
CA ARG A 21 6.43 -2.09 15.55
C ARG A 21 7.42 -2.78 14.62
N HIS A 22 8.16 -3.78 15.09
CA HIS A 22 9.09 -4.56 14.27
C HIS A 22 8.39 -5.36 13.18
N THR A 23 7.26 -5.98 13.49
CA THR A 23 6.45 -6.73 12.52
C THR A 23 5.83 -5.79 11.50
N LEU A 24 5.22 -4.69 11.95
CA LEU A 24 4.67 -3.66 11.07
C LEU A 24 5.77 -3.03 10.19
N GLY A 25 6.95 -2.79 10.75
CA GLY A 25 8.12 -2.30 10.02
C GLY A 25 8.60 -3.28 8.94
N ARG A 26 8.70 -4.57 9.26
CA ARG A 26 9.04 -5.61 8.27
C ARG A 26 8.02 -5.71 7.15
N TRP A 27 6.74 -5.66 7.48
CA TRP A 27 5.68 -5.67 6.47
C TRP A 27 5.75 -4.44 5.58
N MET A 28 5.92 -3.26 6.17
CA MET A 28 6.07 -2.00 5.43
C MET A 28 7.31 -2.00 4.54
N HIS A 29 8.42 -2.60 5.00
CA HIS A 29 9.64 -2.73 4.23
C HIS A 29 9.42 -3.61 2.99
N ARG A 30 8.87 -4.82 3.16
CA ARG A 30 8.53 -5.71 2.03
C ARG A 30 7.58 -5.04 1.03
N TRP A 31 6.62 -4.28 1.54
CA TRP A 31 5.69 -3.50 0.72
C TRP A 31 6.38 -2.38 -0.06
N ARG A 32 7.34 -1.69 0.56
CA ARG A 32 8.15 -0.65 -0.11
C ARG A 32 9.06 -1.23 -1.19
N GLU A 33 9.68 -2.38 -0.96
CA GLU A 33 10.52 -3.05 -1.97
C GLU A 33 9.74 -3.32 -3.25
N ARG A 34 8.45 -3.68 -3.12
CA ARG A 34 7.57 -3.98 -4.26
C ARG A 34 6.74 -2.78 -4.72
N PHE A 35 6.94 -1.59 -4.13
CA PHE A 35 6.16 -0.40 -4.44
C PHE A 35 6.18 -0.05 -5.93
N HIS A 36 7.33 -0.17 -6.58
CA HIS A 36 7.47 0.10 -8.01
C HIS A 36 6.53 -0.76 -8.86
N LEU A 37 6.37 -2.04 -8.52
CA LEU A 37 5.44 -2.95 -9.18
C LEU A 37 3.97 -2.58 -8.88
N HIS A 38 3.68 -2.18 -7.64
CA HIS A 38 2.34 -1.76 -7.24
C HIS A 38 1.93 -0.48 -8.00
N ALA A 39 2.83 0.50 -8.04
CA ALA A 39 2.64 1.75 -8.76
C ALA A 39 2.47 1.49 -10.26
N PHE A 40 3.29 0.62 -10.85
CA PHE A 40 3.16 0.24 -12.26
C PHE A 40 1.78 -0.39 -12.56
N ALA A 41 1.35 -1.38 -11.78
CA ALA A 41 0.05 -2.02 -11.93
C ALA A 41 -1.11 -1.02 -11.87
N LEU A 42 -1.08 -0.11 -10.89
CA LEU A 42 -2.09 0.92 -10.72
C LEU A 42 -2.05 1.95 -11.86
N CYS A 43 -0.86 2.35 -12.32
CA CYS A 43 -0.70 3.26 -13.45
C CYS A 43 -1.12 2.65 -14.79
N GLN A 44 -1.01 1.33 -14.96
CA GLN A 44 -1.52 0.64 -16.14
C GLN A 44 -3.05 0.65 -16.19
N HIS A 45 -3.70 0.54 -15.02
CA HIS A 45 -5.16 0.62 -14.94
C HIS A 45 -5.65 2.05 -15.17
N ASP A 46 -4.96 3.03 -14.58
CA ASP A 46 -5.28 4.45 -14.77
C ASP A 46 -3.97 5.29 -14.72
N PRO A 47 -3.60 5.98 -15.80
CA PRO A 47 -2.39 6.80 -15.85
C PRO A 47 -2.38 7.97 -14.86
N GLY A 48 -3.54 8.41 -14.36
CA GLY A 48 -3.66 9.51 -13.38
C GLY A 48 -2.90 9.26 -12.09
N TRP A 49 -2.68 7.99 -11.74
CA TRP A 49 -1.96 7.51 -10.56
C TRP A 49 -0.47 7.80 -10.62
N GLY A 50 0.10 7.96 -11.83
CA GLY A 50 1.51 8.30 -12.03
C GLY A 50 1.91 9.67 -11.48
N ARG A 51 0.94 10.51 -11.12
CA ARG A 51 1.16 11.83 -10.52
C ARG A 51 1.58 11.78 -9.05
N TYR A 52 1.50 10.62 -8.41
CA TYR A 52 1.83 10.44 -6.99
C TYR A 52 3.18 9.71 -6.82
N PRO A 53 4.32 10.43 -6.78
CA PRO A 53 5.65 9.84 -6.67
C PRO A 53 5.91 9.40 -5.23
N GLY A 54 5.32 8.26 -4.84
CA GLY A 54 5.66 7.61 -3.58
C GLY A 54 4.50 6.89 -2.92
N MET A 55 4.86 5.89 -2.12
CA MET A 55 3.90 5.05 -1.40
C MET A 55 2.98 5.86 -0.47
N ALA A 56 3.51 6.91 0.15
CA ALA A 56 2.76 7.74 1.10
C ALA A 56 1.75 8.68 0.45
N THR A 57 1.85 8.93 -0.86
CA THR A 57 0.92 9.79 -1.60
C THR A 57 0.02 8.98 -2.53
N LEU A 58 0.55 7.91 -3.13
CA LEU A 58 -0.21 7.00 -4.00
C LEU A 58 -1.33 6.29 -3.24
N TRP A 59 -1.01 5.58 -2.15
CA TRP A 59 -2.00 4.73 -1.46
C TRP A 59 -3.17 5.50 -0.86
N PRO A 60 -2.98 6.68 -0.22
CA PRO A 60 -4.12 7.47 0.21
C PRO A 60 -5.02 7.91 -0.95
N ALA A 61 -4.45 8.28 -2.10
CA ALA A 61 -5.24 8.55 -3.30
C ALA A 61 -6.00 7.28 -3.75
N VAL A 62 -5.36 6.10 -3.71
CA VAL A 62 -5.95 4.80 -4.14
C VAL A 62 -7.15 4.50 -3.29
N LEU A 63 -6.96 4.62 -1.99
CA LEU A 63 -7.97 4.33 -1.00
C LEU A 63 -9.10 5.36 -0.98
N ALA A 64 -8.88 6.57 -1.52
CA ALA A 64 -9.94 7.56 -1.71
C ALA A 64 -10.84 7.22 -2.91
N CYS A 65 -10.29 6.58 -3.95
CA CYS A 65 -11.04 6.21 -5.15
C CYS A 65 -11.67 4.81 -5.07
N MET A 66 -11.03 3.88 -4.36
CA MET A 66 -11.49 2.48 -4.28
C MET A 66 -11.07 1.80 -2.97
N PRO A 67 -11.79 0.77 -2.52
CA PRO A 67 -11.39 0.02 -1.34
C PRO A 67 -10.07 -0.75 -1.57
N LEU A 68 -9.34 -1.00 -0.48
CA LEU A 68 -8.06 -1.73 -0.56
C LEU A 68 -8.18 -3.08 -1.27
N SER A 69 -9.30 -3.81 -1.08
CA SER A 69 -9.53 -5.09 -1.74
C SER A 69 -9.53 -4.99 -3.26
N ALA A 70 -10.20 -3.98 -3.82
CA ALA A 70 -10.22 -3.73 -5.27
C ALA A 70 -8.83 -3.36 -5.78
N ALA A 71 -8.13 -2.45 -5.09
CA ALA A 71 -6.76 -2.10 -5.42
C ALA A 71 -5.83 -3.33 -5.37
N MET A 72 -6.04 -4.24 -4.43
CA MET A 72 -5.24 -5.45 -4.32
C MET A 72 -5.50 -6.46 -5.43
N ILE A 73 -6.72 -6.55 -5.93
CA ILE A 73 -7.04 -7.35 -7.12
C ILE A 73 -6.29 -6.82 -8.35
N LEU A 74 -6.23 -5.49 -8.52
CA LEU A 74 -5.48 -4.88 -9.62
C LEU A 74 -3.98 -5.18 -9.53
N VAL A 75 -3.42 -5.08 -8.33
CA VAL A 75 -2.01 -5.38 -8.07
C VAL A 75 -1.70 -6.88 -8.21
N GLN A 76 -2.64 -7.76 -7.85
CA GLN A 76 -2.52 -9.22 -7.99
C GLN A 76 -2.53 -9.69 -9.44
N HIS A 77 -3.28 -9.01 -10.33
CA HIS A 77 -3.29 -9.33 -11.76
C HIS A 77 -1.91 -9.18 -12.43
N VAL A 78 -1.00 -8.42 -11.82
CA VAL A 78 0.39 -8.24 -12.30
C VAL A 78 1.35 -9.25 -11.65
N GLY A 79 0.82 -10.31 -11.01
CA GLY A 79 1.62 -11.41 -10.45
C GLY A 79 2.29 -11.10 -9.12
N ILE A 80 1.85 -10.05 -8.41
CA ILE A 80 2.41 -9.70 -7.11
C ILE A 80 1.74 -10.54 -6.01
N ALA A 81 2.45 -11.55 -5.54
CA ALA A 81 2.03 -12.30 -4.35
C ALA A 81 1.99 -11.37 -3.13
N ILE A 82 0.80 -11.05 -2.64
CA ILE A 82 0.60 -10.28 -1.40
C ILE A 82 0.70 -11.28 -0.23
N PRO A 83 1.60 -11.06 0.75
CA PRO A 83 1.68 -11.90 1.95
C PRO A 83 0.54 -11.63 2.93
#